data_AF-A0A4Q2UX09-F1
#
_entry.id   AF-A0A4Q2UX09-F1
#
_cell.length_a   1.000
_cell.length_b   1.000
_cell.length_c   1.000
_cell.angle_alpha   90.00
_cell.angle_beta   90.00
_cell.angle_gamma   90.00
#
_symmetry.space_group_name_H-M   'P 1'
#
loop_
_entity.id
_entity.type
_entity.pdbx_description
1 polymer ?
#
loop_
_entity_poly.entity_id
_entity_poly.type
_entity_poly.pdbx_seq_one_letter_code
_entity_poly.pdbx_strand_id
1 'polypeptide(L)'
;MSTNSGESGFCRYCDHSMNEHANKKSSQCKKCKKRFYICQTNHMSGFGPKICDIPCGWGPKHYRYPDKAKSAQQLEQVDYGQRHPQYEPPPDESTWYEATPSISETPASGPVLVEPKKEGDLYKFTYDNEEITSYQSHWQYGDVDYQGQRDTYWTLKCEGILFIAWTLPTSDQQVSQLSHGKQVAYSHGRTASDSTDPLQWDDERIEVETQMASKMAELDLKGGGSNQVQDDRVRVYPRYYEEDMVEFKRNGKLITSMKDSWKEVEDGHVFRSKKYGCTFFATEIKPAKTKK
;
A
#
# COMPACT_ATOMS: atom_id res chain seq x y z
N MET A 1 -19.69 -30.65 2.69
CA MET A 1 -19.22 -29.90 3.89
C MET A 1 -20.36 -29.86 4.91
N SER A 2 -20.09 -30.03 6.22
CA SER A 2 -21.15 -29.97 7.24
C SER A 2 -21.53 -28.52 7.53
N THR A 3 -22.73 -28.16 7.07
CA THR A 3 -23.46 -26.93 7.36
C THR A 3 -24.13 -27.01 8.73
N ASN A 4 -24.44 -25.86 9.32
CA ASN A 4 -25.03 -25.77 10.65
C ASN A 4 -26.54 -26.07 10.61
N SER A 5 -26.94 -27.33 10.61
CA SER A 5 -28.34 -27.76 10.52
C SER A 5 -29.22 -27.48 11.76
N GLY A 6 -28.69 -26.82 12.80
CA GLY A 6 -29.34 -26.72 14.12
C GLY A 6 -29.79 -25.33 14.56
N GLU A 7 -29.52 -24.26 13.80
CA GLU A 7 -29.97 -22.91 14.14
C GLU A 7 -30.86 -22.36 13.04
N SER A 8 -32.05 -21.91 13.43
CA SER A 8 -32.97 -21.18 12.57
C SER A 8 -32.65 -19.68 12.57
N GLY A 9 -33.09 -18.99 11.52
CA GLY A 9 -32.96 -17.54 11.37
C GLY A 9 -31.85 -17.10 10.42
N PHE A 10 -31.63 -15.79 10.37
CA PHE A 10 -30.66 -15.14 9.50
C PHE A 10 -29.46 -14.61 10.30
N CYS A 11 -28.29 -14.65 9.69
CA CYS A 11 -27.08 -14.10 10.28
C CYS A 11 -27.18 -12.57 10.35
N ARG A 12 -26.96 -12.01 11.54
CA ARG A 12 -27.08 -10.55 11.78
C ARG A 12 -26.09 -9.69 10.98
N TYR A 13 -25.05 -10.30 10.41
CA TYR A 13 -23.96 -9.61 9.73
C TYR A 13 -24.08 -9.67 8.21
N CYS A 14 -24.42 -10.82 7.62
CA CYS A 14 -24.51 -10.99 6.17
C CYS A 14 -25.93 -11.28 5.65
N ASP A 15 -26.92 -11.40 6.53
CA ASP A 15 -28.31 -11.75 6.20
C ASP A 15 -28.52 -13.10 5.49
N HIS A 16 -27.47 -13.91 5.34
CA HIS A 16 -27.58 -15.30 4.90
C HIS A 16 -28.15 -16.20 6.01
N SER A 17 -28.85 -17.25 5.61
CA SER A 17 -29.47 -18.17 6.55
C SER A 17 -28.43 -18.87 7.44
N MET A 18 -28.79 -19.13 8.70
CA MET A 18 -27.88 -19.75 9.67
C MET A 18 -27.47 -21.17 9.31
N ASN A 19 -28.23 -21.86 8.45
CA ASN A 19 -27.86 -23.14 7.87
C ASN A 19 -26.69 -23.03 6.86
N GLU A 20 -26.45 -21.87 6.26
CA GLU A 20 -25.34 -21.64 5.33
C GLU A 20 -24.02 -21.33 6.04
N HIS A 21 -24.03 -21.31 7.37
CA HIS A 21 -22.85 -21.06 8.17
C HIS A 21 -22.19 -22.36 8.62
N ALA A 22 -20.88 -22.29 8.88
CA ALA A 22 -20.13 -23.42 9.42
C ALA A 22 -20.69 -23.84 10.79
N ASN A 23 -20.82 -25.16 10.99
CA ASN A 23 -21.30 -25.72 12.24
C ASN A 23 -20.47 -25.24 13.46
N LYS A 24 -21.12 -25.12 14.62
CA LYS A 24 -20.54 -24.61 15.87
C LYS A 24 -19.24 -25.29 16.26
N LYS A 25 -19.15 -26.62 16.15
CA LYS A 25 -17.94 -27.40 16.53
C LYS A 25 -16.73 -27.04 15.67
N SER A 26 -16.94 -26.75 14.39
CA SER A 26 -15.88 -26.42 13.42
C SER A 26 -15.51 -24.94 13.38
N SER A 27 -16.30 -24.08 14.04
CA SER A 27 -16.13 -22.62 14.03
C SER A 27 -15.87 -22.04 15.42
N GLN A 28 -15.54 -22.84 16.43
CA GLN A 28 -15.20 -22.33 17.77
C GLN A 28 -13.70 -22.05 17.93
N CYS A 29 -13.38 -20.95 18.63
CA CYS A 29 -12.04 -20.70 19.11
C CYS A 29 -11.60 -21.84 20.04
N LYS A 30 -10.41 -22.42 19.79
CA LYS A 30 -9.90 -23.53 20.62
C LYS A 30 -9.73 -23.13 22.10
N LYS A 31 -9.41 -21.85 22.38
CA LYS A 31 -9.15 -21.31 23.73
C LYS A 31 -10.40 -20.76 24.41
N CYS A 32 -10.98 -19.67 23.91
CA CYS A 32 -12.11 -19.01 24.59
C CYS A 32 -13.48 -19.63 24.30
N LYS A 33 -13.55 -20.66 23.44
CA LYS A 33 -14.78 -21.36 23.03
C LYS A 33 -15.89 -20.48 22.43
N LYS A 34 -15.63 -19.18 22.23
CA LYS A 34 -16.49 -18.28 21.46
C LYS A 34 -16.56 -18.76 20.02
N ARG A 35 -17.74 -18.63 19.42
CA ARG A 35 -18.06 -19.11 18.08
C ARG A 35 -17.80 -18.02 17.05
N PHE A 36 -17.12 -18.36 15.97
CA PHE A 36 -17.04 -17.54 14.77
C PHE A 36 -18.25 -17.84 13.89
N TYR A 37 -18.88 -16.79 13.36
CA TYR A 37 -19.87 -16.95 12.31
C TYR A 37 -19.12 -16.93 10.98
N ILE A 38 -19.06 -18.08 10.30
CA ILE A 38 -18.36 -18.24 9.01
C ILE A 38 -19.42 -18.63 7.98
N CYS A 39 -19.77 -17.72 7.08
CA CYS A 39 -20.67 -18.00 5.97
C CYS A 39 -19.94 -18.81 4.90
N GLN A 40 -20.60 -19.85 4.38
CA GLN A 40 -20.06 -20.72 3.34
C GLN A 40 -20.65 -20.42 1.95
N THR A 41 -21.60 -19.47 1.88
CA THR A 41 -22.22 -18.98 0.64
C THR A 41 -21.28 -18.03 -0.07
N ASN A 42 -21.42 -17.92 -1.39
CA ASN A 42 -20.68 -16.94 -2.17
C ASN A 42 -21.21 -15.53 -1.89
N HIS A 43 -20.31 -14.57 -1.72
CA HIS A 43 -20.63 -13.17 -1.51
C HIS A 43 -20.28 -12.35 -2.75
N MET A 44 -20.68 -11.07 -2.80
CA MET A 44 -20.45 -10.21 -3.96
C MET A 44 -18.95 -9.93 -4.18
N SER A 45 -18.17 -9.80 -3.09
CA SER A 45 -16.72 -9.55 -3.18
C SER A 45 -15.88 -10.74 -3.68
N GLY A 46 -16.47 -11.94 -3.78
CA GLY A 46 -15.79 -13.10 -4.34
C GLY A 46 -16.25 -14.46 -3.80
N PHE A 47 -15.56 -15.50 -4.28
CA PHE A 47 -15.83 -16.88 -3.96
C PHE A 47 -15.11 -17.31 -2.67
N GLY A 48 -15.77 -18.18 -1.91
CA GLY A 48 -15.19 -18.84 -0.74
C GLY A 48 -15.79 -18.37 0.58
N PRO A 49 -15.41 -19.02 1.69
CA PRO A 49 -15.99 -18.75 2.98
C PRO A 49 -15.59 -17.37 3.50
N LYS A 50 -16.54 -16.66 4.12
CA LYS A 50 -16.34 -15.34 4.72
C LYS A 50 -16.62 -15.38 6.22
N ILE A 51 -15.85 -14.65 7.01
CA ILE A 51 -16.02 -14.52 8.45
C ILE A 51 -16.93 -13.32 8.71
N CYS A 52 -18.14 -13.61 9.15
CA CYS A 52 -19.17 -12.63 9.50
C CYS A 52 -18.90 -11.95 10.85
N ASP A 53 -18.29 -12.67 11.80
CA ASP A 53 -18.00 -12.15 13.15
C ASP A 53 -16.75 -12.79 13.76
N ILE A 54 -15.93 -11.96 14.39
CA ILE A 54 -14.73 -12.33 15.16
C ILE A 54 -14.94 -11.86 16.61
N PRO A 55 -15.59 -12.66 17.46
CA PRO A 55 -15.89 -12.22 18.84
C PRO A 55 -14.70 -12.38 19.80
N CYS A 56 -13.51 -12.73 19.29
CA CYS A 56 -12.34 -13.03 20.08
C CYS A 56 -11.18 -12.06 19.76
N GLY A 57 -10.59 -11.47 20.79
CA GLY A 57 -9.43 -10.57 20.66
C GLY A 57 -8.08 -11.29 20.56
N TRP A 58 -8.07 -12.61 20.28
CA TRP A 58 -6.82 -13.40 20.30
C TRP A 58 -5.98 -13.30 19.02
N GLY A 59 -6.49 -12.58 18.00
CA GLY A 59 -5.80 -12.28 16.75
C GLY A 59 -5.52 -13.50 15.85
N PRO A 60 -5.27 -13.28 14.55
CA PRO A 60 -5.04 -14.35 13.57
C PRO A 60 -3.66 -15.03 13.74
N LYS A 61 -2.68 -14.36 14.38
CA LYS A 61 -1.29 -14.83 14.53
C LYS A 61 -1.09 -16.05 15.42
N HIS A 62 -2.12 -16.51 16.11
CA HIS A 62 -2.02 -17.68 16.97
C HIS A 62 -2.87 -18.83 16.44
N TYR A 63 -2.37 -20.07 16.61
CA TYR A 63 -2.98 -21.39 16.33
C TYR A 63 -4.36 -21.65 16.98
N ARG A 64 -5.12 -20.58 17.28
CA ARG A 64 -6.34 -20.50 18.06
C ARG A 64 -7.58 -20.27 17.21
N TYR A 65 -7.40 -19.86 15.95
CA TYR A 65 -8.48 -19.80 14.97
C TYR A 65 -8.87 -21.23 14.58
N PRO A 66 -10.18 -21.54 14.50
CA PRO A 66 -10.63 -22.82 13.99
C PRO A 66 -10.10 -23.02 12.56
N ASP A 67 -9.83 -24.27 12.17
CA ASP A 67 -9.16 -24.54 10.90
C ASP A 67 -9.94 -24.00 9.69
N LYS A 68 -11.27 -23.93 9.77
CA LYS A 68 -12.12 -23.27 8.77
C LYS A 68 -11.98 -21.76 8.70
N ALA A 69 -11.62 -21.09 9.79
CA ALA A 69 -11.42 -19.64 9.80
C ALA A 69 -10.10 -19.24 9.14
N LYS A 70 -9.12 -20.15 9.03
CA LYS A 70 -7.83 -19.86 8.38
C LYS A 70 -7.95 -19.62 6.88
N SER A 71 -8.90 -20.28 6.23
CA SER A 71 -9.18 -20.13 4.80
C SER A 71 -10.30 -19.13 4.50
N ALA A 72 -10.94 -18.59 5.54
CA ALA A 72 -12.06 -17.67 5.38
C ALA A 72 -11.53 -16.23 5.37
N GLN A 73 -12.02 -15.43 4.43
CA GLN A 73 -11.70 -14.01 4.35
C GLN A 73 -12.62 -13.22 5.30
N GLN A 74 -12.23 -12.03 5.73
CA GLN A 74 -13.16 -11.14 6.42
C GLN A 74 -14.27 -10.68 5.46
N LEU A 75 -15.45 -10.38 6.01
CA LEU A 75 -16.52 -9.74 5.26
C LEU A 75 -16.05 -8.36 4.76
N GLU A 76 -16.33 -8.04 3.51
CA GLU A 76 -16.12 -6.70 2.97
C GLU A 76 -17.39 -5.85 3.17
N GLN A 77 -17.29 -4.52 3.07
CA GLN A 77 -18.41 -3.60 3.31
C GLN A 77 -19.65 -3.94 2.44
N VAL A 78 -19.42 -4.32 1.19
CA VAL A 78 -20.48 -4.69 0.23
C VAL A 78 -21.16 -6.04 0.54
N ASP A 79 -20.53 -6.87 1.38
CA ASP A 79 -21.00 -8.22 1.71
C ASP A 79 -21.84 -8.27 2.99
N TYR A 80 -21.86 -7.18 3.76
CA TYR A 80 -22.73 -7.08 4.93
C TYR A 80 -24.20 -7.09 4.49
N GLY A 81 -25.08 -7.60 5.34
CA GLY A 81 -26.51 -7.54 5.14
C GLY A 81 -26.96 -6.09 5.11
N GLN A 82 -27.96 -5.77 4.28
CA GLN A 82 -28.41 -4.38 4.05
C GLN A 82 -28.79 -3.61 5.32
N ARG A 83 -29.12 -4.32 6.41
CA ARG A 83 -29.49 -3.74 7.72
C ARG A 83 -28.30 -3.55 8.67
N HIS A 84 -27.11 -3.99 8.29
CA HIS A 84 -25.93 -3.90 9.13
C HIS A 84 -25.34 -2.49 9.07
N PRO A 85 -24.93 -1.88 10.19
CA PRO A 85 -24.37 -0.52 10.19
C PRO A 85 -23.10 -0.33 9.36
N GLN A 86 -22.37 -1.41 9.06
CA GLN A 86 -21.17 -1.39 8.23
C GLN A 86 -21.44 -1.71 6.75
N TYR A 87 -22.71 -1.94 6.37
CA TYR A 87 -23.07 -2.14 4.96
C TYR A 87 -22.89 -0.82 4.20
N GLU A 88 -22.13 -0.89 3.13
CA GLU A 88 -22.01 0.20 2.16
C GLU A 88 -22.44 -0.35 0.81
N PRO A 89 -23.47 0.23 0.17
CA PRO A 89 -23.88 -0.22 -1.15
C PRO A 89 -22.72 -0.02 -2.13
N PRO A 90 -22.52 -0.95 -3.09
CA PRO A 90 -21.54 -0.72 -4.14
C PRO A 90 -21.87 0.61 -4.85
N PRO A 91 -20.85 1.37 -5.28
CA PRO A 91 -21.07 2.62 -6.00
C PRO A 91 -21.97 2.34 -7.19
N ASP A 92 -23.06 3.09 -7.30
CA ASP A 92 -24.07 2.90 -8.33
C ASP A 92 -23.42 3.13 -9.71
N GLU A 93 -23.27 2.05 -10.49
CA GLU A 93 -22.73 2.11 -11.84
C GLU A 93 -23.61 2.95 -12.79
N SER A 94 -24.78 3.41 -12.36
CA SER A 94 -25.61 4.35 -13.15
C SER A 94 -25.29 5.83 -12.90
N THR A 95 -24.43 6.13 -11.93
CA THR A 95 -23.93 7.49 -11.65
C THR A 95 -22.51 7.74 -12.17
N TRP A 96 -22.19 7.20 -13.34
CA TRP A 96 -21.16 7.80 -14.19
C TRP A 96 -21.73 9.06 -14.83
N TYR A 97 -21.96 10.11 -14.04
CA TYR A 97 -21.95 11.45 -14.61
C TYR A 97 -20.59 11.59 -15.29
N GLU A 98 -20.61 12.15 -16.49
CA GLU A 98 -19.47 12.70 -17.20
C GLU A 98 -18.79 13.75 -16.30
N ALA A 99 -18.05 13.30 -15.28
CA ALA A 99 -16.92 14.03 -14.81
C ALA A 99 -15.95 14.00 -15.99
N THR A 100 -16.11 14.94 -16.90
CA THR A 100 -15.06 15.37 -17.82
C THR A 100 -13.86 15.53 -16.91
N PRO A 101 -12.85 14.64 -16.97
CA PRO A 101 -11.66 14.87 -16.20
C PRO A 101 -11.12 16.18 -16.79
N SER A 102 -11.17 17.25 -16.00
CA SER A 102 -10.32 18.38 -16.27
C SER A 102 -8.92 17.83 -16.02
N ILE A 103 -8.33 17.26 -17.07
CA ILE A 103 -6.95 16.82 -17.10
C ILE A 103 -6.15 18.12 -17.17
N SER A 104 -6.12 18.86 -16.06
CA SER A 104 -4.94 19.62 -15.74
C SER A 104 -3.89 18.55 -15.48
N GLU A 105 -3.03 18.31 -16.47
CA GLU A 105 -1.81 17.52 -16.34
C GLU A 105 -0.93 18.21 -15.31
N THR A 106 -1.26 18.03 -14.03
CA THR A 106 -0.34 18.36 -12.96
C THR A 106 0.77 17.33 -13.07
N PRO A 107 2.03 17.75 -13.28
CA PRO A 107 3.16 16.83 -13.36
C PRO A 107 3.12 15.92 -12.14
N ALA A 108 3.42 14.63 -12.33
CA ALA A 108 3.46 13.64 -11.26
C ALA A 108 4.52 14.08 -10.23
N SER A 109 4.13 14.94 -9.29
CA SER A 109 4.98 15.33 -8.18
C SER A 109 5.27 14.07 -7.42
N GLY A 110 6.56 13.79 -7.25
CA GLY A 110 7.02 12.72 -6.39
C GLY A 110 6.46 12.88 -4.97
N PRO A 111 6.62 11.85 -4.13
CA PRO A 111 6.20 11.95 -2.75
C PRO A 111 6.86 13.14 -2.05
N VAL A 112 6.09 13.89 -1.27
CA VAL A 112 6.54 15.07 -0.56
C VAL A 112 6.81 14.69 0.90
N LEU A 113 8.04 14.88 1.35
CA LEU A 113 8.39 14.67 2.76
C LEU A 113 7.89 15.86 3.59
N VAL A 114 7.19 15.58 4.68
CA VAL A 114 6.60 16.58 5.58
C VAL A 114 6.87 16.24 7.05
N GLU A 115 6.89 17.28 7.89
CA GLU A 115 7.04 17.18 9.34
C GLU A 115 5.74 17.64 10.04
N PRO A 116 4.75 16.76 10.19
CA PRO A 116 3.48 17.11 10.81
C PRO A 116 3.63 17.44 12.29
N LYS A 117 3.12 18.60 12.69
CA LYS A 117 3.01 19.05 14.09
C LYS A 117 1.66 18.67 14.66
N LYS A 118 1.63 18.09 15.86
CA LYS A 118 0.37 17.76 16.54
C LYS A 118 -0.19 18.98 17.26
N GLU A 119 -1.45 19.30 16.99
CA GLU A 119 -2.22 20.36 17.65
C GLU A 119 -3.58 19.78 18.06
N GLY A 120 -3.72 19.41 19.34
CA GLY A 120 -4.88 18.64 19.81
C GLY A 120 -4.93 17.26 19.17
N ASP A 121 -6.05 16.95 18.50
CA ASP A 121 -6.28 15.69 17.78
C ASP A 121 -5.87 15.74 16.31
N LEU A 122 -5.37 16.89 15.85
CA LEU A 122 -4.99 17.15 14.48
C LEU A 122 -3.48 17.17 14.30
N TYR A 123 -3.04 16.84 13.10
CA TYR A 123 -1.70 17.03 12.58
C TYR A 123 -1.71 18.11 11.52
N LYS A 124 -0.85 19.10 11.66
CA LYS A 124 -0.72 20.25 10.77
C LYS A 124 0.66 20.30 10.13
N PHE A 125 0.70 20.63 8.85
CA PHE A 125 1.93 20.93 8.12
C PHE A 125 1.62 21.91 6.98
N THR A 126 2.63 22.60 6.47
CA THR A 126 2.47 23.55 5.37
C THR A 126 2.99 22.94 4.08
N TYR A 127 2.23 23.06 3.01
CA TYR A 127 2.65 22.69 1.66
C TYR A 127 2.15 23.76 0.69
N ASP A 128 3.05 24.27 -0.17
CA ASP A 128 2.75 25.36 -1.12
C ASP A 128 2.07 26.59 -0.49
N ASN A 129 2.54 27.01 0.69
CA ASN A 129 1.98 28.10 1.51
C ASN A 129 0.55 27.86 2.04
N GLU A 130 0.00 26.65 1.88
CA GLU A 130 -1.28 26.25 2.46
C GLU A 130 -1.07 25.36 3.70
N GLU A 131 -1.85 25.62 4.75
CA GLU A 131 -1.87 24.77 5.95
C GLU A 131 -2.77 23.56 5.69
N ILE A 132 -2.18 22.37 5.71
CA ILE A 132 -2.89 21.09 5.59
C ILE A 132 -3.12 20.53 6.99
N THR A 133 -4.38 20.22 7.31
CA THR A 133 -4.77 19.60 8.58
C THR A 133 -5.28 18.18 8.35
N SER A 134 -4.84 17.22 9.18
CA SER A 134 -5.23 15.81 9.07
C SER A 134 -5.42 15.16 10.44
N TYR A 135 -6.24 14.10 10.51
CA TYR A 135 -6.33 13.27 11.71
C TYR A 135 -5.33 12.11 11.63
N GLN A 136 -4.97 11.51 12.77
CA GLN A 136 -4.12 10.32 12.79
C GLN A 136 -4.64 9.19 11.90
N SER A 137 -5.96 9.01 11.87
CA SER A 137 -6.64 7.98 11.06
C SER A 137 -6.48 8.17 9.56
N HIS A 138 -6.09 9.36 9.10
CA HIS A 138 -5.82 9.63 7.68
C HIS A 138 -4.44 9.14 7.24
N TRP A 139 -3.54 8.89 8.19
CA TRP A 139 -2.19 8.43 7.92
C TRP A 139 -2.13 6.91 7.87
N GLN A 140 -1.49 6.38 6.83
CA GLN A 140 -1.25 4.95 6.66
C GLN A 140 0.18 4.61 7.06
N TYR A 141 0.32 3.67 7.99
CA TYR A 141 1.60 3.15 8.43
C TYR A 141 2.23 2.26 7.35
N GLY A 142 3.52 2.44 7.09
CA GLY A 142 4.32 1.63 6.19
C GLY A 142 5.72 1.36 6.75
N ASP A 143 6.35 0.31 6.23
CA ASP A 143 7.74 -0.06 6.52
C ASP A 143 8.55 -0.06 5.21
N VAL A 144 9.79 0.43 5.25
CA VAL A 144 10.73 0.37 4.13
C VAL A 144 12.02 -0.28 4.60
N ASP A 145 12.49 -1.29 3.87
CA ASP A 145 13.80 -1.89 4.09
C ASP A 145 14.81 -1.18 3.18
N TYR A 146 15.68 -0.33 3.75
CA TYR A 146 16.74 0.40 3.04
C TYR A 146 18.11 0.06 3.63
N GLN A 147 19.04 -0.43 2.80
CA GLN A 147 20.39 -0.85 3.22
C GLN A 147 20.42 -1.88 4.38
N GLY A 148 19.40 -2.72 4.49
CA GLY A 148 19.28 -3.71 5.56
C GLY A 148 18.78 -3.14 6.89
N GLN A 149 18.47 -1.85 6.94
CA GLN A 149 17.73 -1.23 8.04
C GLN A 149 16.25 -1.15 7.68
N ARG A 150 15.39 -1.52 8.62
CA ARG A 150 13.94 -1.38 8.51
C ARG A 150 13.54 -0.07 9.15
N ASP A 151 13.10 0.88 8.34
CA ASP A 151 12.57 2.16 8.80
C ASP A 151 11.05 2.20 8.63
N THR A 152 10.39 2.90 9.55
CA THR A 152 8.94 3.05 9.58
C THR A 152 8.57 4.43 9.07
N TYR A 153 7.52 4.55 8.27
CA TYR A 153 7.02 5.82 7.78
C TYR A 153 5.49 5.85 7.77
N TRP A 154 4.95 7.05 7.63
CA TRP A 154 3.53 7.31 7.52
C TRP A 154 3.27 8.00 6.19
N THR A 155 2.17 7.62 5.53
CA THR A 155 1.75 8.25 4.28
C THR A 155 0.36 8.86 4.40
N LEU A 156 0.17 10.02 3.78
CA LEU A 156 -1.12 10.70 3.67
C LEU A 156 -1.33 11.06 2.19
N LYS A 157 -2.45 10.63 1.62
CA LYS A 157 -2.81 11.01 0.25
C LYS A 157 -3.88 12.09 0.28
N CYS A 158 -3.56 13.28 -0.22
CA CYS A 158 -4.48 14.40 -0.28
C CYS A 158 -4.37 15.06 -1.66
N GLU A 159 -5.51 15.23 -2.35
CA GLU A 159 -5.58 15.86 -3.68
C GLU A 159 -4.65 15.26 -4.75
N GLY A 160 -4.39 13.95 -4.66
CA GLY A 160 -3.50 13.26 -5.59
C GLY A 160 -2.01 13.36 -5.26
N ILE A 161 -1.65 14.18 -4.27
CA ILE A 161 -0.29 14.30 -3.73
C ILE A 161 -0.10 13.26 -2.63
N LEU A 162 1.05 12.60 -2.61
CA LEU A 162 1.45 11.64 -1.58
C LEU A 162 2.42 12.33 -0.62
N PHE A 163 1.99 12.55 0.61
CA PHE A 163 2.82 13.07 1.69
C PHE A 163 3.42 11.91 2.48
N ILE A 164 4.70 12.03 2.86
CA ILE A 164 5.44 11.07 3.68
C ILE A 164 5.90 11.76 4.96
N ALA A 165 5.78 11.10 6.11
CA ALA A 165 6.36 11.54 7.37
C ALA A 165 7.07 10.35 8.06
N TRP A 166 8.29 10.57 8.56
CA TRP A 166 9.03 9.52 9.30
C TRP A 166 8.50 9.32 10.72
N THR A 167 7.94 10.37 11.31
CA THR A 167 7.41 10.35 12.68
C THR A 167 6.07 11.04 12.76
N LEU A 168 5.09 10.39 13.40
CA LEU A 168 3.87 11.05 13.87
C LEU A 168 3.97 11.26 15.38
N PRO A 169 3.98 12.50 15.89
CA PRO A 169 3.99 12.76 17.33
C PRO A 169 2.76 12.13 18.00
N THR A 170 2.97 11.13 18.85
CA THR A 170 1.90 10.53 19.66
C THR A 170 1.67 11.37 20.92
N SER A 171 0.42 11.44 21.40
CA SER A 171 -0.01 12.33 22.52
C SER A 171 0.75 12.11 23.83
N ASP A 172 1.46 10.99 23.96
CA ASP A 172 2.12 10.61 25.22
C ASP A 172 3.62 10.93 25.23
N GLN A 173 4.18 11.49 24.15
CA GLN A 173 5.50 12.11 24.22
C GLN A 173 5.37 13.54 24.71
N GLN A 174 5.06 13.69 26.01
CA GLN A 174 5.58 14.86 26.72
C GLN A 174 7.10 14.87 26.55
N VAL A 175 7.59 16.00 26.06
CA VAL A 175 9.00 16.33 25.93
C VAL A 175 9.66 16.18 27.30
N SER A 176 10.13 14.96 27.59
CA SER A 176 11.22 14.78 28.53
C SER A 176 12.48 15.05 27.74
N GLN A 177 12.88 16.32 27.71
CA GLN A 177 14.28 16.67 27.59
C GLN A 177 15.01 16.05 28.80
N LEU A 178 15.37 14.79 28.67
CA LEU A 178 16.38 14.14 29.47
C LEU A 178 17.37 13.54 28.48
N SER A 179 18.34 14.39 28.17
CA SER A 179 19.69 14.01 27.82
C SER A 179 20.14 12.83 28.68
N HIS A 180 19.95 11.61 28.18
CA HIS A 180 20.77 10.49 28.62
C HIS A 180 22.12 10.63 27.94
N GLY A 181 23.00 11.37 28.62
CA GLY A 181 24.43 11.23 28.47
C GLY A 181 24.78 9.76 28.62
N LYS A 182 25.06 9.10 27.51
CA LYS A 182 25.76 7.82 27.50
C LYS A 182 27.24 8.16 27.39
N GLN A 183 27.88 8.30 28.55
CA GLN A 183 29.33 8.14 28.66
C GLN A 183 29.66 6.73 28.14
N VAL A 184 30.20 6.67 26.92
CA VAL A 184 31.06 5.57 26.52
C VAL A 184 32.47 6.15 26.51
N ALA A 185 33.21 5.83 27.56
CA ALA A 185 34.64 5.96 27.59
C ALA A 185 35.21 5.06 26.49
N TYR A 186 35.56 5.65 25.35
CA TYR A 186 36.65 5.17 24.51
C TYR A 186 37.44 6.38 24.04
N SER A 187 38.67 6.42 24.50
CA SER A 187 39.71 7.37 24.15
C SER A 187 39.96 7.34 22.64
N HIS A 188 39.44 8.33 21.92
CA HIS A 188 40.11 8.87 20.75
C HIS A 188 40.09 10.39 20.88
N GLY A 189 41.15 10.91 21.51
CA GLY A 189 41.47 12.33 21.40
C GLY A 189 41.72 12.64 19.93
N ARG A 190 40.73 13.27 19.29
CA ARG A 190 40.99 14.07 18.10
C ARG A 190 41.45 15.42 18.59
N THR A 191 42.76 15.59 18.64
CA THR A 191 43.39 16.91 18.64
C THR A 191 42.85 17.68 17.44
N ALA A 192 42.04 18.69 17.70
CA ALA A 192 41.82 19.78 16.76
C ALA A 192 43.14 20.54 16.67
N SER A 193 44.01 20.09 15.78
CA SER A 193 45.25 20.77 15.43
C SER A 193 45.41 20.60 13.93
N ASP A 194 45.67 21.71 13.26
CA ASP A 194 46.04 21.83 11.86
C ASP A 194 44.92 21.91 10.82
N SER A 195 43.91 22.75 11.09
CA SER A 195 43.23 23.47 10.00
C SER A 195 44.16 24.58 9.52
N THR A 196 45.17 24.20 8.74
CA THR A 196 46.05 25.14 8.03
C THR A 196 45.27 25.74 6.87
N ASP A 197 45.28 27.07 6.77
CA ASP A 197 44.67 27.84 5.67
C ASP A 197 45.02 27.21 4.31
N PRO A 198 44.04 26.91 3.44
CA PRO A 198 44.27 26.32 2.11
C PRO A 198 45.26 27.09 1.24
N LEU A 199 45.48 28.38 1.52
CA LEU A 199 46.47 29.21 0.82
C LEU A 199 47.92 28.97 1.26
N GLN A 200 48.14 28.19 2.31
CA GLN A 200 49.48 27.84 2.83
C GLN A 200 49.85 26.38 2.57
N TRP A 201 49.07 25.64 1.77
CA TRP A 201 49.42 24.28 1.40
C TRP A 201 50.56 24.30 0.38
N ASP A 202 51.53 23.41 0.56
CA ASP A 202 52.53 23.16 -0.46
C ASP A 202 51.92 22.40 -1.65
N ASP A 203 52.57 22.49 -2.80
CA ASP A 203 52.05 21.93 -4.06
C ASP A 203 51.84 20.41 -3.97
N GLU A 204 52.65 19.70 -3.17
CA GLU A 204 52.50 18.26 -2.94
C GLU A 204 51.21 17.94 -2.14
N ARG A 205 50.86 18.72 -1.12
CA ARG A 205 49.62 18.51 -0.37
C ARG A 205 48.38 18.89 -1.18
N ILE A 206 48.47 19.90 -2.03
CA ILE A 206 47.38 20.27 -2.96
C ILE A 206 47.12 19.13 -3.94
N GLU A 207 48.15 18.50 -4.51
CA GLU A 207 47.97 17.35 -5.41
C GLU A 207 47.33 16.14 -4.73
N VAL A 208 47.72 15.84 -3.49
CA VAL A 208 47.16 14.71 -2.73
C VAL A 208 45.68 14.93 -2.39
N GLU A 209 45.29 16.13 -1.92
CA GLU A 209 43.88 16.43 -1.65
C GLU A 209 43.05 16.53 -2.94
N THR A 210 43.63 17.07 -4.02
CA THR A 210 42.96 17.13 -5.33
C THR A 210 42.77 15.73 -5.95
N GLN A 211 43.70 14.79 -5.71
CA GLN A 211 43.51 13.38 -6.07
C GLN A 211 42.41 12.70 -5.25
N MET A 212 42.29 13.01 -3.96
CA MET A 212 41.19 12.47 -3.14
C MET A 212 39.83 13.05 -3.54
N ALA A 213 39.77 14.36 -3.82
CA ALA A 213 38.58 15.02 -4.35
C ALA A 213 38.20 14.45 -5.73
N SER A 214 39.19 14.16 -6.59
CA SER A 214 38.96 13.54 -7.90
C SER A 214 38.43 12.10 -7.77
N LYS A 215 38.89 11.31 -6.80
CA LYS A 215 38.35 9.97 -6.51
C LYS A 215 36.92 10.00 -5.96
N MET A 216 36.53 11.06 -5.25
CA MET A 216 35.14 11.25 -4.84
C MET A 216 34.27 11.78 -6.00
N ALA A 217 34.81 12.61 -6.89
CA ALA A 217 34.14 12.99 -8.13
C ALA A 217 33.99 11.81 -9.12
N GLU A 218 34.88 10.81 -9.07
CA GLU A 218 34.78 9.59 -9.88
C GLU A 218 33.68 8.62 -9.41
N LEU A 219 33.26 8.73 -8.14
CA LEU A 219 32.06 8.02 -7.64
C LEU A 219 30.75 8.66 -8.11
N ASP A 220 30.77 9.91 -8.59
CA ASP A 220 29.61 10.62 -9.12
C ASP A 220 29.52 10.58 -10.67
N LEU A 221 30.56 10.09 -11.36
CA LEU A 221 30.64 10.10 -12.83
C LEU A 221 30.47 8.75 -13.52
N LYS A 222 29.94 7.73 -12.80
CA LYS A 222 29.44 6.49 -13.42
C LYS A 222 27.91 6.40 -13.47
N GLY A 223 27.23 7.54 -13.36
CA GLY A 223 25.79 7.72 -13.54
C GLY A 223 25.47 8.56 -14.77
N GLY A 224 26.04 8.23 -15.94
CA GLY A 224 25.58 8.74 -17.23
C GLY A 224 24.20 8.17 -17.57
N GLY A 225 23.19 8.54 -16.80
CA GLY A 225 21.79 8.20 -17.02
C GLY A 225 21.16 9.28 -17.87
N SER A 226 20.98 8.98 -19.16
CA SER A 226 20.00 9.61 -20.03
C SER A 226 18.73 9.97 -19.24
N ASN A 227 18.10 11.10 -19.55
CA ASN A 227 16.72 11.46 -19.16
C ASN A 227 15.71 10.42 -19.71
N GLN A 228 15.89 9.15 -19.40
CA GLN A 228 14.89 8.11 -19.54
C GLN A 228 13.91 8.38 -18.42
N VAL A 229 12.85 9.09 -18.77
CA VAL A 229 11.57 9.05 -18.06
C VAL A 229 11.37 7.60 -17.61
N GLN A 230 11.46 7.35 -16.31
CA GLN A 230 11.27 6.02 -15.78
C GLN A 230 9.85 5.62 -16.13
N ASP A 231 9.74 4.67 -17.05
CA ASP A 231 8.47 4.18 -17.51
C ASP A 231 7.90 3.24 -16.45
N ASP A 232 7.11 3.79 -15.53
CA ASP A 232 6.44 3.06 -14.45
C ASP A 232 5.38 2.04 -14.93
N ARG A 233 5.24 1.85 -16.25
CA ARG A 233 4.26 0.92 -16.84
C ARG A 233 4.71 -0.55 -16.69
N VAL A 234 3.80 -1.39 -16.24
CA VAL A 234 4.00 -2.85 -16.15
C VAL A 234 3.84 -3.48 -17.52
N ARG A 235 4.93 -3.99 -18.11
CA ARG A 235 4.89 -4.70 -19.40
C ARG A 235 4.13 -6.02 -19.30
N VAL A 236 3.21 -6.25 -20.23
CA VAL A 236 2.39 -7.46 -20.31
C VAL A 236 2.25 -7.95 -21.74
N TYR A 237 1.80 -9.21 -21.89
CA TYR A 237 1.59 -9.86 -23.20
C TYR A 237 0.12 -10.26 -23.38
N PRO A 238 -0.75 -9.31 -23.68
CA PRO A 238 -2.17 -9.53 -23.78
C PRO A 238 -2.57 -10.27 -25.06
N ARG A 239 -3.73 -10.93 -25.00
CA ARG A 239 -4.39 -11.62 -26.10
C ARG A 239 -5.87 -11.30 -26.10
N TYR A 240 -6.45 -11.17 -27.28
CA TYR A 240 -7.90 -11.19 -27.41
C TYR A 240 -8.44 -12.53 -26.91
N TYR A 241 -9.50 -12.44 -26.12
CA TYR A 241 -10.26 -13.55 -25.59
C TYR A 241 -11.72 -13.20 -25.83
N GLU A 242 -12.48 -14.06 -26.49
CA GLU A 242 -13.85 -13.72 -26.91
C GLU A 242 -13.91 -12.44 -27.78
N GLU A 243 -15.10 -11.90 -28.05
CA GLU A 243 -15.28 -10.82 -29.02
C GLU A 243 -14.69 -9.48 -28.54
N ASP A 244 -14.88 -9.15 -27.26
CA ASP A 244 -14.57 -7.83 -26.69
C ASP A 244 -13.69 -7.87 -25.43
N MET A 245 -13.03 -8.99 -25.16
CA MET A 245 -12.18 -9.13 -23.98
C MET A 245 -10.71 -9.32 -24.34
N VAL A 246 -9.85 -8.88 -23.42
CA VAL A 246 -8.40 -9.00 -23.50
C VAL A 246 -7.93 -9.66 -22.21
N GLU A 247 -7.22 -10.78 -22.34
CA GLU A 247 -6.63 -11.51 -21.23
C GLU A 247 -5.11 -11.38 -21.19
N PHE A 248 -4.53 -11.30 -20.00
CA PHE A 248 -3.08 -11.29 -19.77
C PHE A 248 -2.73 -11.85 -18.39
N LYS A 249 -1.46 -12.19 -18.17
CA LYS A 249 -0.99 -12.71 -16.87
C LYS A 249 -0.20 -11.65 -16.10
N ARG A 250 -0.45 -11.54 -14.80
CA ARG A 250 0.37 -10.80 -13.83
C ARG A 250 0.68 -11.70 -12.64
N ASN A 251 1.95 -11.89 -12.32
CA ASN A 251 2.40 -12.72 -11.19
C ASN A 251 1.74 -14.12 -11.18
N GLY A 252 1.63 -14.75 -12.36
CA GLY A 252 0.99 -16.06 -12.53
C GLY A 252 -0.55 -16.05 -12.54
N LYS A 253 -1.21 -14.96 -12.14
CA LYS A 253 -2.67 -14.82 -12.15
C LYS A 253 -3.15 -14.33 -13.52
N LEU A 254 -4.18 -14.97 -14.06
CA LEU A 254 -4.87 -14.52 -15.27
C LEU A 254 -5.77 -13.33 -14.92
N ILE A 255 -5.68 -12.26 -15.70
CA ILE A 255 -6.48 -11.05 -15.61
C ILE A 255 -7.20 -10.89 -16.94
N THR A 256 -8.48 -10.52 -16.87
CA THR A 256 -9.29 -10.14 -18.02
C THR A 256 -9.69 -8.68 -17.92
N SER A 257 -9.84 -8.03 -19.06
CA SER A 257 -10.20 -6.62 -19.22
C SER A 257 -10.99 -6.44 -20.51
N MET A 258 -11.86 -5.43 -20.57
CA MET A 258 -12.54 -5.07 -21.81
C MET A 258 -11.54 -4.53 -22.84
N LYS A 259 -11.75 -4.83 -24.12
CA LYS A 259 -10.98 -4.30 -25.24
C LYS A 259 -10.93 -2.77 -25.23
N ASP A 260 -12.06 -2.11 -25.03
CA ASP A 260 -12.17 -0.65 -25.03
C ASP A 260 -11.44 0.04 -23.87
N SER A 261 -11.00 -0.73 -22.86
CA SER A 261 -10.17 -0.21 -21.77
C SER A 261 -8.69 -0.04 -22.17
N TRP A 262 -8.28 -0.61 -23.31
CA TRP A 262 -6.94 -0.47 -23.86
C TRP A 262 -6.91 0.71 -24.83
N LYS A 263 -6.11 1.73 -24.50
CA LYS A 263 -5.89 2.89 -25.36
C LYS A 263 -4.65 2.69 -26.21
N GLU A 264 -4.79 2.87 -27.52
CA GLU A 264 -3.67 2.89 -28.45
C GLU A 264 -2.82 4.15 -28.20
N VAL A 265 -1.50 3.98 -28.17
CA VAL A 265 -0.47 5.00 -28.02
C VAL A 265 0.62 4.74 -29.07
N GLU A 266 1.50 5.70 -29.32
CA GLU A 266 2.52 5.64 -30.39
C GLU A 266 3.32 4.32 -30.40
N ASP A 267 3.65 3.77 -29.21
CA ASP A 267 4.45 2.55 -29.07
C ASP A 267 3.66 1.28 -28.71
N GLY A 268 2.32 1.32 -28.73
CA GLY A 268 1.49 0.16 -28.44
C GLY A 268 0.17 0.49 -27.74
N HIS A 269 -0.14 -0.23 -26.66
CA HIS A 269 -1.43 -0.22 -26.00
C HIS A 269 -1.26 -0.08 -24.48
N VAL A 270 -2.06 0.80 -23.88
CA VAL A 270 -2.02 1.10 -22.45
C VAL A 270 -3.37 0.79 -21.79
N PHE A 271 -3.32 0.04 -20.69
CA PHE A 271 -4.49 -0.25 -19.85
C PHE A 271 -4.25 0.23 -18.42
N ARG A 272 -4.99 1.27 -18.00
CA ARG A 272 -4.91 1.81 -16.63
C ARG A 272 -5.94 1.15 -15.74
N SER A 273 -5.49 0.33 -14.79
CA SER A 273 -6.40 -0.38 -13.90
C SER A 273 -6.49 0.26 -12.51
N LYS A 274 -7.66 0.80 -12.17
CA LYS A 274 -7.96 1.28 -10.81
C LYS A 274 -7.88 0.14 -9.78
N LYS A 275 -8.46 -1.03 -10.12
CA LYS A 275 -8.48 -2.22 -9.26
C LYS A 275 -7.09 -2.68 -8.83
N TYR A 276 -6.11 -2.55 -9.73
CA TYR A 276 -4.74 -3.02 -9.50
C TYR A 276 -3.76 -1.90 -9.15
N GLY A 277 -4.23 -0.65 -9.13
CA GLY A 277 -3.41 0.53 -8.81
C GLY A 277 -2.21 0.73 -9.74
N CYS A 278 -2.25 0.24 -10.98
CA CYS A 278 -1.12 0.31 -11.90
C CYS A 278 -1.55 0.44 -13.36
N THR A 279 -0.60 0.86 -14.19
CA THR A 279 -0.75 0.98 -15.65
C THR A 279 -0.03 -0.18 -16.32
N PHE A 280 -0.74 -0.91 -17.17
CA PHE A 280 -0.20 -1.99 -17.98
C PHE A 280 0.13 -1.47 -19.38
N PHE A 281 1.23 -1.95 -19.95
CA PHE A 281 1.66 -1.62 -21.30
C PHE A 281 1.92 -2.89 -22.12
N ALA A 282 1.48 -2.88 -23.36
CA ALA A 282 1.75 -3.94 -24.32
C ALA A 282 2.06 -3.33 -25.67
N THR A 283 3.14 -3.76 -26.31
CA THR A 283 3.46 -3.32 -27.68
C THR A 283 2.36 -3.75 -28.66
N GLU A 284 1.77 -4.93 -28.48
CA GLU A 284 0.73 -5.47 -29.34
C GLU A 284 -0.23 -6.37 -28.53
N ILE A 285 -1.51 -6.39 -28.92
CA ILE A 285 -2.51 -7.34 -28.42
C ILE A 285 -2.65 -8.49 -29.42
N LYS A 286 -2.22 -9.68 -29.03
CA LYS A 286 -2.22 -10.86 -29.92
C LYS A 286 -3.65 -11.36 -30.22
N PRO A 287 -3.90 -11.95 -31.40
CA PRO A 287 -5.21 -12.53 -31.71
C PRO A 287 -5.55 -13.70 -30.79
N ALA A 288 -6.85 -13.98 -30.68
CA ALA A 288 -7.36 -15.13 -29.92
C ALA A 288 -6.78 -16.43 -30.46
N LYS A 289 -6.50 -17.38 -29.55
CA LYS A 289 -6.15 -18.74 -29.98
C LYS A 289 -7.38 -19.35 -30.64
N THR A 290 -7.25 -19.73 -31.90
CA THR A 290 -8.24 -20.59 -32.57
C THR A 290 -8.35 -21.88 -31.78
N LYS A 291 -9.54 -22.13 -31.21
CA LYS A 291 -9.88 -23.43 -30.62
C LYS A 291 -9.87 -24.44 -31.77
N LYS A 292 -8.87 -25.31 -31.79
CA LYS A 292 -8.86 -26.50 -32.66
C LYS A 292 -9.76 -27.57 -32.04
#